data_AF-A0A3N5JP72-F1
#
_entry.id   AF-A0A3N5JP72-F1
#
_cell.length_a   1.000
_cell.length_b   1.000
_cell.length_c   1.000
_cell.angle_alpha   90.00
_cell.angle_beta   90.00
_cell.angle_gamma   90.00
#
_symmetry.space_group_name_H-M   'P 1'
#
loop_
_entity.id
_entity.type
_entity.pdbx_description
1 polymer ?
#
loop_
_entity_poly.entity_id
_entity_poly.type
_entity_poly.pdbx_seq_one_letter_code
_entity_poly.pdbx_strand_id
1 'polypeptide(L)'
;MSPQNSCDISLAITGSGGVGAITAGELLLSLAGNNGCFGMMRRAFGPQIRGGEAAALLRISHRPVECMNDSFDLLLALDWQNADR
;
A
#
# COMPACT_ATOMS: atom_id res chain seq x y z
N MET A 1 -18.37 -15.40 -18.68
CA MET A 1 -17.95 -14.41 -17.65
C MET A 1 -16.44 -14.41 -17.65
N SER A 2 -15.83 -13.36 -18.18
CA SER A 2 -14.37 -13.16 -18.09
C SER A 2 -13.97 -13.18 -16.62
N PRO A 3 -12.88 -13.85 -16.21
CA PRO A 3 -12.39 -13.69 -14.84
C PRO A 3 -12.16 -12.20 -14.63
N GLN A 4 -12.81 -11.62 -13.63
CA GLN A 4 -12.50 -10.24 -13.23
C GLN A 4 -11.03 -10.24 -12.83
N ASN A 5 -10.19 -9.59 -13.63
CA ASN A 5 -8.78 -9.38 -13.33
C ASN A 5 -8.70 -8.50 -12.07
N SER A 6 -8.73 -9.13 -10.90
CA SER A 6 -8.79 -8.48 -9.57
C SER A 6 -7.44 -7.91 -9.11
N CYS A 7 -6.42 -7.95 -9.96
CA CYS A 7 -5.05 -7.57 -9.64
C CYS A 7 -4.55 -6.51 -10.61
N ASP A 8 -5.10 -5.31 -10.49
CA ASP A 8 -4.51 -4.10 -11.03
C ASP A 8 -4.95 -2.92 -10.17
N ILE A 9 -4.15 -2.58 -9.16
CA ILE A 9 -4.49 -1.51 -8.22
C ILE A 9 -3.23 -0.94 -7.56
N SER A 10 -3.19 0.38 -7.45
CA SER A 10 -2.16 1.14 -6.74
C SER A 10 -2.79 1.82 -5.52
N LEU A 11 -2.28 1.50 -4.33
CA LEU A 11 -2.81 2.00 -3.05
C LEU A 11 -1.75 2.78 -2.28
N ALA A 12 -2.16 3.85 -1.63
CA ALA A 12 -1.40 4.50 -0.56
C ALA A 12 -2.17 4.33 0.75
N ILE A 13 -1.56 3.70 1.74
CA ILE A 13 -2.11 3.57 3.10
C ILE A 13 -1.25 4.42 4.01
N THR A 14 -1.83 5.41 4.68
CA THR A 14 -1.13 6.34 5.57
C THR A 14 -1.69 6.30 6.98
N GLY A 15 -0.87 6.65 7.96
CA GLY A 15 -1.29 6.96 9.30
C GLY A 15 -0.11 7.22 10.24
N SER A 16 -0.39 7.53 11.50
CA SER A 16 0.67 7.70 12.51
C SER A 16 1.43 6.40 12.79
N GLY A 17 2.67 6.52 13.21
CA GLY A 17 3.53 5.39 13.56
C GLY A 17 2.90 4.55 14.66
N GLY A 18 2.67 3.27 14.36
CA GLY A 18 2.05 2.31 15.28
C GLY A 18 0.56 2.03 15.03
N VAL A 19 -0.12 2.78 14.16
CA VAL A 19 -1.55 2.52 13.85
C VAL A 19 -1.78 1.41 12.82
N GLY A 20 -0.70 0.88 12.24
CA GLY A 20 -0.74 -0.32 11.41
C GLY A 20 -0.70 -0.10 9.89
N ALA A 21 -0.38 1.10 9.39
CA ALA A 21 -0.32 1.38 7.95
C ALA A 21 0.62 0.42 7.19
N ILE A 22 1.82 0.19 7.73
CA ILE A 22 2.80 -0.75 7.16
C ILE A 22 2.29 -2.19 7.22
N THR A 23 1.75 -2.60 8.36
CA THR A 23 1.22 -3.96 8.57
C THR A 23 0.06 -4.26 7.62
N ALA A 24 -0.85 -3.30 7.41
CA ALA A 24 -1.94 -3.43 6.46
C ALA A 24 -1.43 -3.63 5.03
N GLY A 25 -0.41 -2.84 4.62
CA GLY A 25 0.23 -3.01 3.32
C GLY A 25 0.88 -4.38 3.15
N GLU A 26 1.63 -4.86 4.15
CA GLU A 26 2.26 -6.18 4.11
C GLU A 26 1.24 -7.32 4.00
N LEU A 27 0.11 -7.20 4.70
CA LEU A 27 -0.98 -8.16 4.63
C LEU A 27 -1.60 -8.19 3.23
N LEU A 28 -1.91 -7.02 2.65
CA LEU A 28 -2.46 -6.93 1.30
C LEU A 28 -1.49 -7.49 0.26
N LEU A 29 -0.19 -7.18 0.38
CA LEU A 29 0.83 -7.69 -0.53
C LEU A 29 0.95 -9.23 -0.45
N SER A 30 0.92 -9.78 0.78
CA SER A 30 0.94 -11.23 1.01
C SER A 30 -0.30 -11.90 0.43
N LEU A 31 -1.48 -11.31 0.62
CA LEU A 31 -2.73 -11.81 0.04
C LEU A 31 -2.73 -11.74 -1.49
N ALA A 32 -2.16 -10.68 -2.09
CA ALA A 32 -2.02 -10.59 -3.53
C ALA A 32 -1.12 -11.71 -4.09
N GLY A 33 0.02 -11.95 -3.46
CA GLY A 33 0.92 -13.05 -3.83
C GLY A 33 0.24 -14.43 -3.72
N ASN A 34 -0.51 -14.65 -2.63
CA ASN A 34 -1.27 -15.89 -2.42
C ASN A 34 -2.38 -16.12 -3.47
N ASN A 35 -2.84 -15.06 -4.14
CA ASN A 35 -3.83 -15.12 -5.21
C ASN A 35 -3.20 -15.12 -6.63
N GLY A 36 -1.89 -15.34 -6.73
CA GLY A 36 -1.19 -15.45 -8.02
C GLY A 36 -0.88 -14.10 -8.68
N CYS A 37 -0.90 -13.01 -7.91
CA CYS A 37 -0.61 -11.68 -8.40
C CYS A 37 0.81 -11.24 -8.03
N PHE A 38 1.34 -10.30 -8.80
CA PHE A 38 2.60 -9.64 -8.50
C PHE A 38 2.31 -8.38 -7.71
N GLY A 39 3.20 -8.05 -6.78
CA GLY A 39 3.09 -6.79 -6.08
C GLY A 39 4.44 -6.22 -5.65
N MET A 40 4.46 -4.91 -5.51
CA MET A 40 5.56 -4.13 -4.96
C MET A 40 5.01 -3.25 -3.85
N MET A 41 5.78 -3.10 -2.77
CA MET A 41 5.47 -2.14 -1.72
C MET A 41 6.71 -1.31 -1.39
N ARG A 42 6.56 0.02 -1.33
CA ARG A 42 7.49 0.91 -0.64
C ARG A 42 6.93 1.28 0.73
N ARG A 43 7.79 1.25 1.73
CA ARG A 43 7.52 1.79 3.06
C ARG A 43 8.12 3.19 3.12
N ALA A 44 7.33 4.16 3.57
CA ALA A 44 7.79 5.52 3.84
C ALA A 44 7.55 5.84 5.32
N PHE A 45 8.53 6.48 5.95
CA PHE A 45 8.48 6.86 7.35
C PHE A 45 8.90 8.32 7.47
N GLY A 46 8.22 9.05 8.36
CA GLY A 46 8.64 10.37 8.79
C GLY A 46 9.99 10.33 9.51
N PRO A 47 10.61 11.51 9.75
CA PRO A 47 11.94 11.61 10.35
C PRO A 47 12.01 11.19 11.84
N GLN A 48 10.90 10.84 12.48
CA GLN A 48 10.82 10.53 13.91
C GLN A 48 10.87 9.01 14.17
N ILE A 49 11.56 8.61 15.24
CA ILE A 49 11.70 7.20 15.62
C ILE A 49 10.38 6.62 16.19
N ARG A 50 9.54 7.44 16.83
CA ARG A 50 8.28 7.01 17.46
C ARG A 50 7.15 7.98 17.14
N GLY A 51 6.01 7.44 16.73
CA GLY A 51 4.78 8.21 16.49
C GLY A 51 4.84 9.17 15.31
N GLY A 52 5.92 9.16 14.52
CA GLY A 52 6.00 9.89 13.25
C GLY A 52 5.14 9.27 12.16
N GLU A 53 5.01 9.94 11.03
CA GLU A 53 4.16 9.49 9.92
C GLU A 53 4.66 8.17 9.33
N ALA A 54 3.75 7.31 8.89
CA ALA A 54 4.08 6.07 8.21
C ALA A 54 3.12 5.82 7.04
N ALA A 55 3.67 5.44 5.89
CA ALA A 55 2.89 5.08 4.72
C ALA A 55 3.38 3.79 4.05
N ALA A 56 2.43 2.98 3.62
CA ALA A 56 2.63 1.85 2.72
C ALA A 56 2.12 2.22 1.33
N LEU A 57 3.02 2.25 0.36
CA LEU A 57 2.73 2.55 -1.03
C LEU A 57 2.79 1.25 -1.82
N LEU A 58 1.65 0.76 -2.30
CA LEU A 58 1.50 -0.53 -2.94
C LEU A 58 1.16 -0.38 -4.41
N ARG A 59 1.68 -1.32 -5.21
CA ARG A 59 1.19 -1.62 -6.55
C ARG A 59 1.01 -3.12 -6.68
N ILE A 60 -0.17 -3.55 -7.10
CA ILE A 60 -0.52 -4.94 -7.37
C ILE A 60 -0.87 -5.04 -8.85
N SER A 61 -0.36 -6.06 -9.54
CA SER A 61 -0.64 -6.29 -10.96
C SER A 61 -0.69 -7.78 -11.29
N HIS A 62 -1.41 -8.11 -12.36
CA HIS A 62 -1.43 -9.43 -12.98
C HIS A 62 -0.14 -9.73 -13.77
N ARG A 63 0.72 -8.73 -13.98
CA ARG A 63 2.04 -8.86 -14.62
C ARG A 63 3.15 -8.51 -13.62
N PRO A 64 4.38 -8.99 -13.83
CA PRO A 64 5.52 -8.58 -13.02
C PRO A 64 5.61 -7.05 -12.87
N VAL A 65 5.84 -6.59 -11.64
CA VAL A 65 5.92 -5.17 -11.30
C VAL A 65 7.38 -4.77 -11.09
N GLU A 66 7.89 -3.89 -11.95
CA GLU A 66 9.29 -3.42 -11.89
C GLU A 66 9.44 -2.05 -11.21
N CYS A 67 8.36 -1.27 -11.13
CA CYS A 67 8.35 0.07 -10.55
C CYS A 67 6.97 0.44 -9.97
N MET A 68 6.89 1.56 -9.26
CA MET A 68 5.61 2.15 -8.85
C MET A 68 4.87 2.76 -10.06
N ASN A 69 3.55 2.93 -9.94
CA ASN A 69 2.78 3.74 -10.88
C ASN A 69 2.94 5.23 -10.58
N ASP A 70 2.60 6.06 -11.56
CA ASP A 70 2.65 7.52 -11.46
C ASP A 70 1.51 8.09 -10.59
N SER A 71 0.47 7.28 -10.31
CA SER A 71 -0.69 7.64 -9.51
C SER A 71 -1.15 6.48 -8.62
N PHE A 72 -1.88 6.83 -7.56
CA PHE A 72 -2.60 5.88 -6.71
C PHE A 72 -4.09 5.91 -7.04
N ASP A 73 -4.71 4.74 -7.13
CA ASP A 73 -6.15 4.58 -7.33
C ASP A 73 -6.93 4.84 -6.03
N LEU A 74 -6.31 4.59 -4.88
CA LEU A 74 -6.90 4.78 -3.57
C LEU A 74 -5.87 5.28 -2.55
N LEU A 75 -6.23 6.35 -1.83
CA LEU A 75 -5.55 6.82 -0.62
C LEU A 75 -6.41 6.47 0.60
N LEU A 76 -5.86 5.68 1.50
CA LEU A 76 -6.50 5.23 2.73
C LEU A 76 -5.75 5.79 3.94
N ALA A 77 -6.38 6.71 4.67
CA ALA A 77 -5.88 7.21 5.94
C ALA A 77 -6.46 6.38 7.09
N LEU A 78 -5.62 5.66 7.83
CA LEU A 78 -6.04 4.90 9.01
C LEU A 78 -6.33 5.81 10.21
N ASP A 79 -5.64 6.93 10.30
CA ASP A 79 -5.97 8.04 11.18
C ASP A 79 -5.94 9.37 10.43
N TRP A 80 -6.79 10.30 10.87
CA TRP A 80 -6.92 11.60 10.21
C TRP A 80 -5.82 12.58 10.62
N GLN A 81 -5.20 12.38 11.79
CA GLN A 81 -4.26 13.35 12.37
C GLN A 81 -3.00 13.59 11.54
N ASN A 82 -2.76 12.80 10.48
CA ASN A 82 -1.62 12.94 9.57
C ASN A 82 -1.99 12.76 8.09
N ALA A 83 -3.27 12.83 7.72
CA ALA A 83 -3.72 12.57 6.35
C ALA A 83 -3.40 13.71 5.35
N ASP A 84 -3.23 14.94 5.86
CA ASP A 84 -2.98 16.14 5.06
C ASP A 84 -1.49 16.33 4.63
N ARG A 85 -0.62 15.35 4.93
CA ARG A 85 0.83 15.40 4.69
C ARG A 85 1.32 14.27 3.82
#